data_AF-X1PFA3-F1
#
_entry.id   AF-X1PFA3-F1
#
_cell.length_a   1.000
_cell.length_b   1.000
_cell.length_c   1.000
_cell.angle_alpha   90.00
_cell.angle_beta   90.00
_cell.angle_gamma   90.00
#
_symmetry.space_group_name_H-M   'P 1'
#
loop_
_entity.id
_entity.type
_entity.pdbx_description
1 polymer ?
#
loop_
_entity_poly.entity_id
_entity_poly.type
_entity_poly.pdbx_seq_one_letter_code
_entity_poly.pdbx_strand_id
1 'polypeptide(L)'
;MDIKKLELTDGEAAVLGGAVLGGGGGGSIEGGMHNAGLAVNLGTPTLIALDQLDGDDLVITASAVGAPAAKEKMVRPVDHIRALELFRERNSSK
;
A
#
# COMPACT_ATOMS: atom_id res chain seq x y z
N MET A 1 -0.72 18.81 9.08
CA MET A 1 -1.15 18.96 7.66
C MET A 1 -2.61 18.52 7.56
N ASP A 2 -3.35 18.80 6.49
CA ASP A 2 -4.67 18.19 6.31
C ASP A 2 -4.54 16.79 5.71
N ILE A 3 -5.50 15.89 6.00
CA ILE A 3 -5.56 14.58 5.34
C ILE A 3 -5.81 14.81 3.85
N LYS A 4 -4.84 14.41 3.03
CA LYS A 4 -4.91 14.57 1.57
C LYS A 4 -5.53 13.31 0.94
N LYS A 5 -6.55 13.47 0.10
CA LYS A 5 -7.00 12.40 -0.80
C LYS A 5 -5.98 12.26 -1.94
N LEU A 6 -5.63 11.02 -2.26
CA LEU A 6 -4.65 10.71 -3.30
C LEU A 6 -5.34 10.37 -4.61
N GLU A 7 -4.88 11.03 -5.67
CA GLU A 7 -5.29 10.77 -7.05
C GLU A 7 -4.21 9.96 -7.78
N LEU A 8 -4.49 9.56 -9.02
CA LEU A 8 -3.55 8.76 -9.82
C LEU A 8 -2.18 9.45 -9.98
N THR A 9 -2.17 10.78 -10.16
CA THR A 9 -0.95 11.57 -10.31
C THR A 9 -0.08 11.54 -9.04
N ASP A 10 -0.69 11.43 -7.86
CA ASP A 10 0.05 11.26 -6.61
C ASP A 10 0.68 9.86 -6.54
N GLY A 11 -0.04 8.84 -7.01
CA GLY A 11 0.48 7.49 -7.15
C GLY A 11 1.66 7.41 -8.11
N GLU A 12 1.57 8.07 -9.27
CA GLU A 12 2.67 8.17 -10.23
C GLU A 12 3.91 8.84 -9.60
N ALA A 13 3.71 9.96 -8.90
CA ALA A 13 4.78 10.65 -8.19
C ALA A 13 5.44 9.75 -7.13
N ALA A 14 4.63 8.98 -6.38
CA ALA A 14 5.13 8.04 -5.37
C ALA A 14 5.94 6.90 -5.99
N VAL A 15 5.51 6.34 -7.14
CA VAL A 15 6.23 5.29 -7.86
C VAL A 15 7.57 5.79 -8.38
N LEU A 16 7.59 6.95 -9.04
CA LEU A 16 8.82 7.51 -9.60
C LEU A 16 9.80 7.95 -8.50
N GLY A 17 9.30 8.63 -7.47
CA GLY A 17 10.11 8.99 -6.30
C GLY A 17 10.68 7.76 -5.61
N GLY A 18 9.84 6.72 -5.43
CA GLY A 18 10.27 5.44 -4.86
C GLY A 18 11.33 4.72 -5.71
N ALA A 19 11.24 4.78 -7.04
CA ALA A 19 12.24 4.18 -7.91
C ALA A 19 13.62 4.86 -7.77
N VAL A 20 13.64 6.19 -7.55
CA VAL A 20 14.88 6.94 -7.30
C VAL A 20 15.41 6.68 -5.90
N LEU A 21 14.56 6.77 -4.88
CA LEU A 21 14.94 6.67 -3.47
C LEU A 21 15.16 5.23 -3.00
N GLY A 22 14.64 4.24 -3.74
CA GLY A 22 14.72 2.82 -3.41
C GLY A 22 16.06 2.15 -3.72
N GLY A 23 17.04 2.90 -4.26
CA GLY A 23 18.41 2.41 -4.46
C GLY A 23 18.53 1.18 -5.36
N GLY A 24 17.60 1.00 -6.31
CA GLY A 24 17.56 -0.14 -7.23
C GLY A 24 16.71 -1.34 -6.78
N GLY A 25 16.06 -1.26 -5.61
CA GLY A 25 15.09 -2.24 -5.11
C GLY A 25 13.64 -1.73 -5.09
N GLY A 26 12.76 -2.40 -4.35
CA GLY A 26 11.40 -1.92 -4.06
C GLY A 26 10.29 -2.36 -5.03
N GLY A 27 10.64 -3.04 -6.12
CA GLY A 27 9.68 -3.52 -7.13
C GLY A 27 9.93 -2.88 -8.49
N SER A 28 9.07 -3.19 -9.47
CA SER A 28 9.14 -2.59 -10.81
C SER A 28 8.24 -1.35 -10.90
N ILE A 29 8.64 -0.38 -11.74
CA ILE A 29 7.84 0.81 -12.03
C ILE A 29 6.47 0.40 -12.60
N GLU A 30 6.44 -0.52 -13.57
CA GLU A 30 5.20 -1.02 -14.18
C GLU A 30 4.23 -1.61 -13.13
N GLY A 31 4.75 -2.43 -12.21
CA GLY A 31 3.93 -3.00 -11.13
C GLY A 31 3.45 -1.93 -10.15
N GLY A 32 4.29 -0.94 -9.85
CA GLY A 32 3.92 0.22 -9.04
C GLY A 32 2.78 1.02 -9.67
N MET A 33 2.86 1.32 -10.96
CA MET A 33 1.82 2.06 -11.70
C MET A 33 0.49 1.30 -11.74
N HIS A 34 0.54 -0.02 -11.98
CA HIS A 34 -0.64 -0.87 -11.92
C HIS A 34 -1.31 -0.82 -10.54
N ASN A 35 -0.52 -0.95 -9.46
CA ASN A 35 -1.04 -0.91 -8.09
C ASN A 35 -1.60 0.46 -7.71
N ALA A 36 -0.96 1.55 -8.11
CA ALA A 36 -1.45 2.92 -7.89
C ALA A 36 -2.82 3.11 -8.56
N GLY A 37 -2.95 2.69 -9.82
CA GLY A 37 -4.23 2.71 -10.54
C GLY A 37 -5.31 1.88 -9.85
N LEU A 38 -4.99 0.66 -9.42
CA LEU A 38 -5.93 -0.18 -8.67
C LEU A 38 -6.37 0.46 -7.36
N ALA A 39 -5.46 1.06 -6.60
CA ALA A 39 -5.77 1.68 -5.31
C ALA A 39 -6.75 2.85 -5.44
N VAL A 40 -6.55 3.72 -6.44
CA VAL A 40 -7.42 4.87 -6.71
C VAL A 40 -8.74 4.45 -7.36
N ASN A 41 -8.74 3.42 -8.22
CA ASN A 41 -9.97 2.96 -8.88
C ASN A 41 -10.89 2.14 -7.97
N LEU A 42 -10.34 1.37 -7.03
CA LEU A 42 -11.11 0.51 -6.13
C LEU A 42 -11.44 1.19 -4.78
N GLY A 43 -10.80 2.32 -4.47
CA GLY A 43 -10.94 2.99 -3.18
C GLY A 43 -10.61 4.47 -3.23
N THR A 44 -10.36 5.06 -2.06
CA THR A 44 -9.95 6.46 -1.94
C THR A 44 -8.76 6.52 -0.98
N PRO A 45 -7.54 6.24 -1.48
CA PRO A 45 -6.35 6.28 -0.64
C PRO A 45 -6.15 7.70 -0.11
N THR A 46 -5.77 7.81 1.16
CA THR A 46 -5.49 9.09 1.82
C THR A 46 -4.08 9.09 2.39
N LEU A 47 -3.49 10.28 2.45
CA LEU A 47 -2.22 10.54 3.09
C LEU A 47 -2.45 11.34 4.36
N ILE A 48 -1.93 10.83 5.47
CA ILE A 48 -1.99 11.42 6.80
C ILE A 48 -0.56 11.59 7.34
N ALA A 49 -0.28 12.70 8.02
CA ALA A 49 1.01 12.89 8.69
C ALA A 49 1.02 12.17 10.05
N LEU A 50 2.19 11.69 10.47
CA LEU A 50 2.33 10.89 11.68
C LEU A 50 1.95 11.64 12.97
N ASP A 51 2.13 12.96 12.99
CA ASP A 51 1.76 13.83 14.12
C ASP A 51 0.24 14.04 14.26
N GLN A 52 -0.54 13.51 13.32
CA GLN A 52 -2.00 13.53 13.34
C GLN A 52 -2.62 12.22 13.82
N LEU A 53 -1.80 11.19 14.06
CA LEU A 53 -2.25 9.92 14.62
C LEU A 53 -2.31 10.03 16.15
N ASP A 54 -3.32 9.41 16.74
CA ASP A 54 -3.43 9.27 18.18
C ASP A 54 -2.42 8.23 18.69
N GLY A 55 -2.02 8.34 19.96
CA GLY A 55 -0.98 7.47 20.53
C GLY A 55 -1.37 5.98 20.62
N ASP A 56 -2.67 5.69 20.53
CA ASP A 56 -3.27 4.35 20.53
C ASP A 56 -3.78 3.92 19.15
N ASP A 57 -3.53 4.70 18.09
CA ASP A 57 -3.87 4.32 16.73
C ASP A 57 -3.11 3.05 16.30
N LEU A 58 -3.84 2.16 15.62
CA LEU A 58 -3.27 0.94 15.07
C LEU A 58 -2.67 1.18 13.68
N VAL A 59 -1.34 1.03 13.58
CA VAL A 59 -0.63 1.08 12.31
C VAL A 59 -0.29 -0.33 11.83
N ILE A 60 -0.76 -0.70 10.64
CA ILE A 60 -0.45 -1.98 9.98
C ILE A 60 0.40 -1.69 8.74
N THR A 61 1.62 -2.21 8.72
CA THR A 61 2.50 -2.12 7.55
C THR A 61 2.17 -3.23 6.55
N ALA A 62 1.74 -2.87 5.34
CA ALA A 62 1.53 -3.80 4.23
C ALA A 62 2.68 -3.71 3.23
N SER A 63 3.29 -4.85 2.91
CA SER A 63 4.31 -4.95 1.86
C SER A 63 4.17 -6.27 1.10
N ALA A 64 4.54 -6.26 -0.18
CA ALA A 64 4.61 -7.46 -0.98
C ALA A 64 6.03 -8.06 -0.89
N VAL A 65 6.13 -9.30 -0.43
CA VAL A 65 7.38 -10.06 -0.38
C VAL A 65 7.23 -11.31 -1.24
N GLY A 66 8.19 -11.55 -2.12
CA GLY A 66 8.17 -12.72 -3.00
C GLY A 66 9.41 -12.78 -3.89
N ALA A 67 9.48 -13.80 -4.74
CA ALA A 67 10.57 -13.97 -5.70
C ALA A 67 10.27 -13.21 -7.00
N PRO A 68 11.05 -12.17 -7.37
CA PRO A 68 10.81 -11.40 -8.59
C PRO A 68 10.90 -12.23 -9.88
N ALA A 69 11.64 -13.34 -9.86
CA ALA A 69 11.80 -14.25 -11.01
C ALA A 69 10.78 -15.39 -11.06
N ALA A 70 9.87 -15.50 -10.07
CA ALA A 70 8.84 -16.53 -10.10
C ALA A 70 7.91 -16.32 -11.31
N LYS A 71 7.66 -17.40 -12.05
CA LYS A 71 6.75 -17.38 -13.22
C LYS A 71 5.29 -17.28 -12.79
N GLU A 72 4.94 -18.00 -11.73
CA GLU A 72 3.58 -18.08 -11.18
C GLU A 72 3.46 -17.21 -9.92
N LYS A 73 3.66 -15.89 -10.06
CA LYS A 73 3.37 -14.97 -8.94
C LYS A 73 1.87 -14.87 -8.76
N MET A 74 1.38 -15.19 -7.56
CA MET A 74 -0.04 -15.16 -7.27
C MET A 74 -0.32 -14.48 -5.94
N VAL A 75 -0.51 -13.17 -5.98
CA VAL A 75 -1.12 -12.37 -4.90
C VAL A 75 -2.09 -11.42 -5.55
N ARG A 76 -3.37 -11.49 -5.17
CA ARG A 76 -4.44 -10.65 -5.69
C ARG A 76 -4.79 -9.59 -4.65
N PRO A 77 -5.37 -8.44 -5.06
CA PRO A 77 -5.81 -7.40 -4.12
C PRO A 77 -6.71 -7.92 -2.99
N VAL A 78 -7.59 -8.88 -3.29
CA VAL A 78 -8.49 -9.52 -2.29
C VAL A 78 -7.75 -10.28 -1.20
N ASP A 79 -6.54 -10.77 -1.48
CA ASP A 79 -5.75 -11.51 -0.50
C ASP A 79 -5.22 -10.56 0.59
N HIS A 80 -4.92 -9.30 0.24
CA HIS A 80 -4.57 -8.25 1.22
C HIS A 80 -5.76 -7.86 2.10
N ILE A 81 -6.95 -7.70 1.50
CA ILE A 81 -8.18 -7.38 2.23
C ILE A 81 -8.49 -8.50 3.22
N ARG A 82 -8.42 -9.76 2.78
CA ARG A 82 -8.69 -10.91 3.65
C ARG A 82 -7.70 -11.01 4.80
N ALA A 83 -6.42 -10.69 4.59
CA ALA A 83 -5.43 -10.65 5.66
C ALA A 83 -5.79 -9.61 6.74
N LEU A 84 -6.26 -8.42 6.34
CA LEU A 84 -6.72 -7.38 7.26
C LEU A 84 -7.98 -7.79 8.02
N GLU A 85 -8.95 -8.41 7.34
CA GLU A 85 -10.16 -8.95 7.97
C GLU A 85 -9.82 -9.98 9.05
N LEU A 86 -8.97 -10.96 8.74
CA LEU A 86 -8.51 -11.97 9.69
C LEU A 86 -7.76 -11.36 10.88
N PHE A 87 -6.97 -10.32 10.64
CA PHE A 87 -6.33 -9.57 11.70
C PHE A 87 -7.38 -8.92 12.61
N ARG A 88 -8.38 -8.24 12.05
CA ARG A 88 -9.45 -7.59 12.82
C ARG A 88 -10.27 -8.62 13.61
N GLU A 89 -10.74 -9.69 12.98
CA GLU A 89 -11.52 -10.77 13.62
C GLU A 89 -10.84 -11.30 14.89
N ARG A 90 -9.51 -11.45 14.88
CA ARG A 90 -8.74 -11.95 16.04
C ARG A 90 -8.47 -10.91 17.12
N ASN A 91 -8.56 -9.62 16.79
CA ASN A 91 -8.25 -8.52 17.70
C ASN A 91 -9.50 -7.75 18.16
N SER A 92 -10.67 -7.97 17.58
CA SER A 92 -11.96 -7.36 17.96
C SER A 92 -12.53 -7.85 19.32
N SER A 93 -11.85 -8.78 20.01
CA SER A 93 -12.27 -9.34 21.31
C SER A 93 -11.39 -8.86 22.48
N LYS A 94 -10.61 -7.79 22.29
CA LYS A 94 -9.85 -7.11 23.36
C LYS A 94 -10.39 -5.70 23.59
#